data_AF-U4LJY5-F1
#
_entry.id   AF-U4LJY5-F1
#
_cell.length_a   1.000
_cell.length_b   1.000
_cell.length_c   1.000
_cell.angle_alpha   90.00
_cell.angle_beta   90.00
_cell.angle_gamma   90.00
#
_symmetry.space_group_name_H-M   'P 1'
#
loop_
_entity.id
_entity.type
_entity.pdbx_description
1 polymer ?
#
loop_
_entity_poly.entity_id
_entity_poly.type
_entity_poly.pdbx_seq_one_letter_code
_entity_poly.pdbx_strand_id
1 'polypeptide(L)'
;MPDLAKAGTPYARTVIGNKHMHGAKPDPELLFDLLMARGPNKPKDNPAGLSSMLYYHASIIIHGMNTLDLRPNRIKLKVRTDMFTKNRTDPTINDSSSSLDLSPLYGNSLEEVSQIQSCRGGQLHHDTFASKRVLRLPPGICVMLVMYNRFHNHVAEKLASSNEGGRCSLSPRLSKEALKKTRAFSKLHA
;
A
#
# COMPACT_ATOMS: atom_id res chain seq x y z
N MET A 1 -12.44 14.77 -12.81
CA MET A 1 -11.24 14.47 -13.61
C MET A 1 -10.83 13.02 -13.36
N PRO A 2 -11.17 12.07 -14.26
CA PRO A 2 -11.00 10.63 -14.01
C PRO A 2 -9.56 10.08 -14.13
N ASP A 3 -8.61 10.82 -14.73
CA ASP A 3 -7.22 10.37 -14.91
C ASP A 3 -6.22 10.99 -13.92
N LEU A 4 -6.69 11.81 -12.97
CA LEU A 4 -5.82 12.40 -11.96
C LEU A 4 -5.28 11.30 -11.02
N ALA A 5 -3.97 11.30 -10.77
CA ALA A 5 -3.29 10.34 -9.90
C ALA A 5 -3.36 8.86 -10.36
N LYS A 6 -3.71 8.61 -11.62
CA LYS A 6 -3.70 7.26 -12.20
C LYS A 6 -2.28 6.74 -12.43
N ALA A 7 -2.10 5.42 -12.36
CA ALA A 7 -0.83 4.78 -12.69
C ALA A 7 -0.41 5.05 -14.15
N GLY A 8 0.89 5.20 -14.37
CA GLY A 8 1.47 5.53 -15.67
C GLY A 8 1.50 7.02 -16.00
N THR A 9 1.23 7.89 -15.02
CA THR A 9 1.32 9.35 -15.17
C THR A 9 2.68 9.87 -14.71
N PRO A 10 3.17 10.99 -15.28
CA PRO A 10 4.44 11.58 -14.86
C PRO A 10 4.35 12.17 -13.45
N TYR A 11 5.46 12.11 -12.70
CA TYR A 11 5.55 12.78 -11.40
C TYR A 11 5.40 14.30 -11.57
N ALA A 12 4.66 14.91 -10.64
CA ALA A 12 4.60 16.36 -10.55
C ALA A 12 5.99 16.92 -10.21
N ARG A 13 6.43 17.95 -10.93
CA ARG A 13 7.66 18.69 -10.65
C ARG A 13 7.28 20.06 -10.11
N THR A 14 7.77 20.38 -8.93
CA THR A 14 7.55 21.69 -8.28
C THR A 14 8.51 22.75 -8.81
N VAL A 15 9.68 22.34 -9.30
CA VAL A 15 10.73 23.24 -9.80
C VAL A 15 11.03 22.97 -11.28
N ILE A 16 11.35 24.03 -12.01
CA ILE A 16 11.84 23.95 -13.39
C ILE A 16 13.32 23.55 -13.35
N GLY A 17 13.71 22.62 -14.22
CA GLY A 17 15.11 22.18 -14.34
C GLY A 17 15.98 23.26 -15.00
N ASN A 18 16.54 24.17 -14.20
CA ASN A 18 17.32 25.32 -14.71
C ASN A 18 18.83 25.12 -14.76
N LYS A 19 19.39 24.01 -14.24
CA LYS A 19 20.85 23.80 -14.20
C LYS A 19 21.26 22.56 -14.99
N HIS A 20 22.26 22.75 -15.86
CA HIS A 20 23.00 21.65 -16.48
C HIS A 20 23.79 20.93 -15.39
N MET A 21 23.64 19.60 -15.29
CA MET A 21 24.41 18.83 -14.30
C MET A 21 25.88 18.75 -14.71
N HIS A 22 26.79 18.87 -13.73
CA HIS A 22 28.21 18.62 -13.96
C HIS A 22 28.44 17.17 -14.42
N GLY A 23 29.35 16.97 -15.39
CA GLY A 23 29.60 15.67 -16.02
C GLY A 23 30.19 14.61 -15.07
N ALA A 24 30.93 15.04 -14.05
CA ALA A 24 31.49 14.15 -13.02
C ALA A 24 30.79 14.42 -11.69
N LYS A 25 30.03 13.42 -11.21
CA LYS A 25 29.45 13.43 -9.86
C LYS A 25 30.47 12.81 -8.89
N PRO A 26 30.55 13.29 -7.63
CA PRO A 26 31.34 12.62 -6.61
C PRO A 26 30.80 11.20 -6.38
N ASP A 27 31.68 10.32 -5.92
CA ASP A 27 31.34 8.93 -5.65
C ASP A 27 30.27 8.83 -4.54
N PRO A 28 29.19 8.04 -4.73
CA PRO A 28 28.11 7.94 -3.76
C PRO A 28 28.51 7.30 -2.43
N GLU A 29 29.52 6.43 -2.40
CA GLU A 29 30.03 5.81 -1.17
C GLU A 29 30.69 6.89 -0.30
N LEU A 30 31.55 7.70 -0.92
CA LEU A 30 32.18 8.84 -0.24
C LEU A 30 31.16 9.83 0.33
N LEU A 31 30.09 10.13 -0.42
CA LEU A 31 29.01 11.01 0.09
C LEU A 31 28.29 10.39 1.29
N PHE A 32 28.03 9.08 1.26
CA PHE A 32 27.38 8.40 2.36
C PHE A 32 28.27 8.42 3.61
N ASP A 33 29.55 8.09 3.48
CA ASP A 33 30.48 8.04 4.59
C ASP A 33 30.73 9.40 5.23
N LEU A 34 30.78 10.46 4.42
CA LEU A 34 30.99 11.82 4.93
C LEU A 34 29.75 12.43 5.57
N LEU A 35 28.55 12.16 5.06
CA LEU A 35 27.33 12.88 5.43
C LEU A 35 26.30 12.04 6.20
N MET A 36 26.18 10.75 5.88
CA MET A 36 25.11 9.87 6.35
C MET A 36 25.59 8.80 7.32
N ALA A 37 26.90 8.50 7.34
CA ALA A 37 27.46 7.57 8.30
C ALA A 37 27.25 8.07 9.73
N ARG A 38 26.76 7.16 10.57
CA ARG A 38 26.56 7.44 11.98
C ARG A 38 27.92 7.58 12.65
N GLY A 39 28.20 8.74 13.23
CA GLY A 39 29.43 9.00 13.97
C GLY A 39 29.62 8.08 15.20
N PRO A 40 30.79 8.14 15.85
CA PRO A 40 31.14 7.29 16.99
C PRO A 40 30.30 7.60 18.25
N ASN A 41 29.66 8.78 18.29
CA ASN A 41 28.77 9.16 19.37
C ASN A 41 27.40 8.48 19.16
N LYS A 42 26.89 7.86 20.23
CA LYS A 42 25.63 7.11 20.33
C LYS A 42 24.44 7.74 19.59
N PRO A 43 23.38 6.95 19.25
CA PRO A 43 22.19 7.46 18.58
C PRO A 43 21.69 8.76 19.20
N LYS A 44 21.61 9.81 18.38
CA LYS A 44 21.06 11.10 18.78
C LYS A 44 19.54 10.97 18.79
N ASP A 45 18.95 11.10 19.96
CA ASP A 45 17.51 11.14 20.08
C ASP A 45 16.95 12.37 19.37
N ASN A 46 15.75 12.21 18.82
CA ASN A 46 15.09 13.31 18.14
C ASN A 46 14.75 14.42 19.15
N PRO A 47 15.18 15.67 18.94
CA PRO A 47 14.91 16.77 19.88
C PRO A 47 13.42 17.04 20.12
N ALA A 48 12.55 16.69 19.17
CA ALA A 48 11.11 16.83 19.32
C ALA A 48 10.43 15.67 20.07
N GLY A 49 11.17 14.64 20.50
CA GLY A 49 10.62 13.49 21.24
C GLY A 49 9.66 12.62 20.41
N LEU A 50 9.80 12.60 19.08
CA LEU A 50 8.89 11.80 18.24
C LEU A 50 9.07 10.30 18.48
N SER A 51 7.94 9.62 18.62
CA SER A 51 7.89 8.16 18.74
C SER A 51 8.27 7.47 17.43
N SER A 52 8.88 6.29 17.55
CA SER A 52 9.14 5.39 16.42
C SER A 52 7.88 5.02 15.63
N MET A 53 6.70 5.06 16.29
CA MET A 53 5.40 4.82 15.67
C MET A 53 5.10 5.77 14.51
N LEU A 54 5.56 7.03 14.57
CA LEU A 54 5.37 7.98 13.48
C LEU A 54 6.10 7.52 12.22
N TYR A 55 7.32 7.00 12.36
CA TYR A 55 8.10 6.51 11.23
C TYR A 55 7.50 5.22 10.63
N TYR A 56 6.90 4.37 11.45
CA TYR A 56 6.13 3.22 10.95
C TYR A 56 4.90 3.67 10.16
N HIS A 57 4.15 4.64 10.67
CA HIS A 57 2.99 5.18 9.96
C HIS A 57 3.40 5.89 8.65
N ALA A 58 4.46 6.69 8.67
CA ALA A 58 5.01 7.33 7.47
C ALA A 58 5.44 6.30 6.43
N SER A 59 6.04 5.19 6.85
CA SER A 59 6.40 4.09 5.95
C SER A 59 5.16 3.46 5.32
N ILE A 60 4.06 3.30 6.07
CA ILE A 60 2.78 2.82 5.51
C ILE A 60 2.24 3.79 4.47
N ILE A 61 2.33 5.10 4.69
CA ILE A 61 1.87 6.12 3.74
C ILE A 61 2.69 6.03 2.44
N ILE A 62 4.02 5.97 2.53
CA ILE A 62 4.92 5.87 1.37
C ILE A 62 4.65 4.60 0.57
N HIS A 63 4.40 3.49 1.24
CA HIS A 63 4.06 2.22 0.61
C HIS A 63 2.57 2.04 0.31
N GLY A 64 1.76 3.04 0.66
CA GLY A 64 0.30 3.01 0.80
C GLY A 64 -0.51 3.21 -0.47
N MET A 65 0.16 3.38 -1.61
CA MET A 65 -0.45 3.79 -2.88
C MET A 65 -0.49 2.65 -3.89
N ASN A 66 -1.64 2.51 -4.56
CA ASN A 66 -1.94 1.35 -5.41
C ASN A 66 -1.27 1.45 -6.78
N THR A 67 -1.41 0.42 -7.61
CA THR A 67 -1.29 0.49 -9.07
C THR A 67 -2.64 0.07 -9.66
N LEU A 68 -3.45 1.00 -10.16
CA LEU A 68 -4.55 0.63 -11.06
C LEU A 68 -3.99 0.43 -12.47
N ASP A 69 -3.57 -0.80 -12.78
CA ASP A 69 -3.13 -1.15 -14.14
C ASP A 69 -4.37 -1.34 -15.04
N LEU A 70 -4.76 -0.29 -15.75
CA LEU A 70 -5.84 -0.33 -16.75
C LEU A 70 -5.34 -0.72 -18.16
N ARG A 71 -4.22 -1.46 -18.28
CA ARG A 71 -3.70 -1.88 -19.59
C ARG A 71 -4.25 -3.26 -20.00
N PRO A 72 -5.12 -3.35 -21.01
CA PRO A 72 -5.43 -4.64 -21.64
C PRO A 72 -4.16 -5.14 -22.35
N ASN A 73 -3.86 -6.44 -22.24
CA ASN A 73 -2.78 -7.16 -22.96
C ASN A 73 -1.31 -7.07 -22.46
N ARG A 74 -1.03 -7.01 -21.15
CA ARG A 74 0.34 -7.33 -20.66
C ARG A 74 0.35 -8.32 -19.50
N ILE A 75 0.49 -9.62 -19.80
CA ILE A 75 0.82 -10.66 -18.82
C ILE A 75 2.29 -10.45 -18.41
N LYS A 76 2.56 -9.77 -17.28
CA LYS A 76 3.80 -9.95 -16.51
C LYS A 76 3.53 -9.63 -15.05
N LEU A 77 3.74 -10.64 -14.20
CA LEU A 77 3.95 -10.59 -12.75
C LEU A 77 4.53 -9.24 -12.31
N LYS A 78 3.68 -8.31 -11.85
CA LYS A 78 4.10 -6.98 -11.38
C LYS A 78 3.56 -6.73 -9.98
N VAL A 79 4.15 -7.40 -9.00
CA VAL A 79 4.00 -7.03 -7.57
C VAL A 79 4.91 -5.84 -7.30
N ARG A 80 4.47 -4.60 -7.56
CA ARG A 80 5.25 -3.39 -7.22
C ARG A 80 4.35 -2.18 -6.89
N THR A 81 3.96 -2.04 -5.62
CA THR A 81 3.35 -0.83 -5.05
C THR A 81 4.35 0.03 -4.27
N ASP A 82 4.98 0.97 -4.95
CA ASP A 82 5.75 2.02 -4.29
C ASP A 82 5.47 3.31 -5.05
N MET A 83 5.18 4.37 -4.28
CA MET A 83 5.15 5.78 -4.68
C MET A 83 6.35 6.17 -5.56
N PHE A 84 7.47 5.46 -5.50
CA PHE A 84 8.70 5.73 -6.26
C PHE A 84 9.07 4.61 -7.24
N THR A 85 8.11 3.85 -7.76
CA THR A 85 8.42 2.89 -8.83
C THR A 85 8.67 3.66 -10.12
N LYS A 86 9.95 3.92 -10.40
CA LYS A 86 10.41 4.43 -11.69
C LYS A 86 10.22 3.36 -12.75
N ASN A 87 9.58 3.72 -13.86
CA ASN A 87 9.60 2.86 -15.03
C ASN A 87 11.08 2.65 -15.45
N ARG A 88 11.45 1.40 -15.74
CA ARG A 88 12.83 1.03 -16.12
C ARG A 88 13.27 1.70 -17.42
N THR A 89 12.32 2.08 -18.28
CA THR A 89 12.61 2.84 -19.49
C THR A 89 12.66 4.34 -19.20
N ASP A 90 11.72 4.87 -18.42
CA ASP A 90 11.57 6.30 -18.17
C ASP A 90 11.40 6.62 -16.69
N PRO A 91 12.42 7.19 -16.03
CA PRO A 91 12.39 7.44 -14.58
C PRO A 91 11.42 8.56 -14.16
N THR A 92 10.82 9.27 -15.11
CA THR A 92 9.87 10.38 -14.87
C THR A 92 8.43 9.89 -14.70
N ILE A 93 8.14 8.64 -15.10
CA ILE A 93 6.79 8.07 -15.06
C ILE A 93 6.63 7.25 -13.78
N ASN A 94 5.51 7.48 -13.09
CA ASN A 94 5.09 6.64 -11.99
C ASN A 94 4.36 5.40 -12.50
N ASP A 95 4.82 4.20 -12.15
CA ASP A 95 4.12 2.96 -12.44
C ASP A 95 3.02 2.62 -11.39
N SER A 96 2.93 3.38 -10.30
CA SER A 96 1.84 3.31 -9.32
C SER A 96 0.84 4.46 -9.51
N SER A 97 -0.40 4.28 -9.07
CA SER A 97 -1.31 5.40 -8.80
C SER A 97 -0.82 6.19 -7.60
N SER A 98 -1.14 7.49 -7.60
CA SER A 98 -0.77 8.45 -6.56
C SER A 98 -1.95 8.74 -5.62
N SER A 99 -2.86 7.78 -5.45
CA SER A 99 -3.95 7.83 -4.48
C SER A 99 -3.52 7.16 -3.17
N LEU A 100 -3.94 7.71 -2.03
CA LEU A 100 -3.67 7.13 -0.72
C LEU A 100 -4.79 6.15 -0.36
N ASP A 101 -4.62 4.87 -0.69
CA ASP A 101 -5.69 3.87 -0.64
C ASP A 101 -5.37 2.60 0.16
N LEU A 102 -4.44 2.68 1.13
CA LEU A 102 -4.07 1.58 2.04
C LEU A 102 -3.82 0.25 1.31
N SER A 103 -3.20 0.35 0.14
CA SER A 103 -2.79 -0.75 -0.73
C SER A 103 -2.09 -1.91 -0.02
N PRO A 104 -1.19 -1.67 0.96
CA PRO A 104 -0.53 -2.76 1.68
C PRO A 104 -1.50 -3.67 2.44
N LEU A 105 -2.64 -3.13 2.85
CA LEU A 105 -3.67 -3.86 3.58
C LEU A 105 -4.63 -4.57 2.62
N TYR A 106 -5.22 -3.85 1.67
CA TYR A 106 -6.28 -4.39 0.81
C TYR A 106 -5.78 -5.07 -0.47
N GLY A 107 -4.59 -4.73 -0.94
CA GLY A 107 -4.06 -5.18 -2.23
C GLY A 107 -4.46 -4.27 -3.38
N ASN A 108 -3.82 -4.50 -4.52
CA ASN A 108 -3.88 -3.59 -5.68
C ASN A 108 -4.61 -4.22 -6.87
N SER A 109 -4.93 -5.52 -6.77
CA SER A 109 -5.72 -6.27 -7.74
C SER A 109 -6.95 -6.84 -7.08
N LEU A 110 -8.04 -7.00 -7.85
CA LEU A 110 -9.25 -7.68 -7.39
C LEU A 110 -8.96 -9.11 -6.90
N GLU A 111 -7.93 -9.76 -7.44
CA GLU A 111 -7.48 -11.08 -7.01
C GLU A 111 -6.87 -11.03 -5.60
N GLU A 112 -5.99 -10.05 -5.33
CA GLU A 112 -5.36 -9.86 -4.02
C GLU A 112 -6.41 -9.47 -2.96
N VAL A 113 -7.32 -8.57 -3.33
CA VAL A 113 -8.46 -8.18 -2.47
C VAL A 113 -9.31 -9.41 -2.14
N SER A 114 -9.60 -10.25 -3.14
CA SER A 114 -10.40 -11.47 -2.94
C SER A 114 -9.71 -12.51 -2.06
N GLN A 115 -8.36 -12.53 -1.99
CA GLN A 115 -7.61 -13.44 -1.12
C GLN A 115 -7.65 -13.03 0.36
N ILE A 116 -7.79 -11.73 0.63
CA ILE A 116 -7.75 -11.17 1.99
C ILE A 116 -9.16 -10.98 2.54
N GLN A 117 -10.15 -10.83 1.66
CA GLN A 117 -11.53 -10.71 2.04
C GLN A 117 -12.12 -12.06 2.49
N SER A 118 -12.73 -12.09 3.68
CA SER A 118 -13.39 -13.31 4.19
C SER A 118 -14.70 -13.65 3.46
N CYS A 119 -15.13 -12.81 2.50
CA CYS A 119 -16.41 -12.85 1.77
C CYS A 119 -17.68 -12.92 2.66
N ARG A 120 -17.56 -12.63 3.95
CA ARG A 120 -18.64 -12.62 4.94
C ARG A 120 -18.73 -11.24 5.57
N GLY A 121 -19.88 -10.57 5.44
CA GLY A 121 -20.16 -9.31 6.15
C GLY A 121 -19.20 -8.14 5.87
N GLY A 122 -18.46 -8.14 4.75
CA GLY A 122 -17.49 -7.10 4.42
C GLY A 122 -16.19 -7.15 5.25
N GLN A 123 -15.95 -8.24 5.97
CA GLN A 123 -14.77 -8.43 6.83
C GLN A 123 -13.55 -8.95 6.04
N LEU A 124 -12.37 -8.64 6.57
CA LEU A 124 -11.08 -9.21 6.15
C LEU A 124 -10.73 -10.41 7.01
N HIS A 125 -9.90 -11.31 6.49
CA HIS A 125 -9.30 -12.39 7.27
C HIS A 125 -8.48 -11.79 8.43
N HIS A 126 -8.66 -12.34 9.63
CA HIS A 126 -8.00 -11.83 10.84
C HIS A 126 -6.48 -11.84 10.71
N ASP A 127 -5.86 -10.72 11.09
CA ASP A 127 -4.41 -10.55 11.17
C ASP A 127 -3.68 -10.84 9.84
N THR A 128 -4.35 -10.57 8.71
CA THR A 128 -3.78 -10.70 7.36
C THR A 128 -3.63 -9.35 6.65
N PHE A 129 -2.68 -9.28 5.71
CA PHE A 129 -2.43 -8.13 4.84
C PHE A 129 -1.92 -8.58 3.47
N ALA A 130 -2.14 -7.77 2.43
CA ALA A 130 -1.84 -8.11 1.03
C ALA A 130 -0.34 -8.14 0.71
N SER A 131 0.37 -7.11 1.18
CA SER A 131 1.68 -6.79 0.62
C SER A 131 2.79 -7.59 1.28
N LYS A 132 3.36 -8.53 0.52
CA LYS A 132 4.55 -9.32 0.92
C LYS A 132 5.80 -8.47 1.17
N ARG A 133 5.84 -7.24 0.68
CA ARG A 133 7.04 -6.37 0.77
C ARG A 133 7.21 -5.74 2.14
N VAL A 134 6.12 -5.62 2.90
CA VAL A 134 6.16 -5.13 4.28
C VAL A 134 7.01 -6.05 5.18
N LEU A 135 7.15 -7.32 4.81
CA LEU A 135 8.00 -8.29 5.51
C LEU A 135 9.49 -7.95 5.50
N ARG A 136 9.96 -7.08 4.59
CA ARG A 136 11.35 -6.62 4.53
C ARG A 136 11.58 -5.32 5.33
N LEU A 137 10.51 -4.73 5.85
CA LEU A 137 10.54 -3.50 6.62
C LEU A 137 10.57 -3.82 8.12
N PRO A 138 10.85 -2.82 8.98
CA PRO A 138 10.78 -3.01 10.41
C PRO A 138 9.43 -3.61 10.86
N PRO A 139 9.43 -4.58 11.80
CA PRO A 139 8.24 -5.33 12.17
C PRO A 139 7.11 -4.48 12.76
N GLY A 140 7.42 -3.28 13.28
CA GLY A 140 6.42 -2.32 13.77
C GLY A 140 5.39 -1.92 12.70
N ILE A 141 5.76 -1.97 11.43
CA ILE A 141 4.85 -1.69 10.31
C ILE A 141 3.84 -2.83 10.14
N CYS A 142 4.29 -4.09 10.24
CA CYS A 142 3.40 -5.25 10.20
C CYS A 142 2.38 -5.20 11.33
N VAL A 143 2.81 -4.83 12.54
CA VAL A 143 1.92 -4.70 13.71
C VAL A 143 0.85 -3.62 13.48
N MET A 144 1.23 -2.46 12.94
CA MET A 144 0.27 -1.41 12.59
C MET A 144 -0.76 -1.87 11.54
N LEU A 145 -0.34 -2.64 10.52
CA LEU A 145 -1.28 -3.18 9.53
C LEU A 145 -2.27 -4.17 10.15
N VAL A 146 -1.82 -5.00 11.09
CA VAL A 146 -2.69 -5.91 11.85
C VAL A 146 -3.69 -5.11 12.68
N MET A 147 -3.27 -4.01 13.32
CA MET A 147 -4.19 -3.12 14.04
C MET A 147 -5.24 -2.51 13.10
N TYR A 148 -4.87 -2.09 11.89
CA TYR A 148 -5.83 -1.60 10.89
C TYR A 148 -6.80 -2.68 10.43
N ASN A 149 -6.35 -3.92 10.24
CA ASN A 149 -7.22 -5.06 9.93
C ASN A 149 -8.29 -5.25 11.02
N ARG A 150 -7.86 -5.27 12.30
CA ARG A 150 -8.77 -5.41 13.44
C ARG A 150 -9.75 -4.24 13.53
N PHE A 151 -9.28 -3.02 13.29
CA PHE A 151 -10.13 -1.84 13.25
C PHE A 151 -11.16 -1.90 12.12
N HIS A 152 -10.78 -2.34 10.92
CA HIS A 152 -11.70 -2.55 9.80
C HIS A 152 -12.81 -3.54 10.17
N ASN A 153 -12.45 -4.68 10.76
CA ASN A 153 -13.41 -5.70 11.16
C ASN A 153 -14.36 -5.19 12.26
N HIS A 154 -13.86 -4.41 13.21
CA HIS A 154 -14.68 -3.76 14.25
C HIS A 154 -15.67 -2.75 13.66
N VAL A 155 -15.23 -1.93 12.71
CA VAL A 155 -16.11 -0.98 12.02
C VAL A 155 -17.14 -1.71 11.18
N ALA A 156 -16.75 -2.76 10.44
CA ALA A 156 -17.67 -3.58 9.66
C ALA A 156 -18.76 -4.22 10.53
N GLU A 157 -18.40 -4.74 11.71
CA GLU A 157 -19.35 -5.28 12.68
C GLU A 157 -20.31 -4.21 13.21
N LYS A 158 -19.79 -3.04 13.61
CA LYS A 158 -20.62 -1.93 14.08
C LYS A 158 -21.59 -1.45 13.00
N LEU A 159 -21.14 -1.33 11.75
CA LEU A 159 -21.98 -0.96 10.62
C LEU A 159 -23.04 -2.02 10.31
N ALA A 160 -22.73 -3.30 10.49
CA ALA A 160 -23.69 -4.38 10.36
C ALA A 160 -24.75 -4.35 11.47
N SER A 161 -24.37 -4.02 12.71
CA SER A 161 -25.31 -3.86 13.83
C SER A 161 -26.17 -2.60 13.69
N SER A 162 -25.58 -1.50 13.24
CA SER A 162 -26.22 -0.19 13.06
C SER A 162 -26.72 -0.06 11.63
N ASN A 163 -27.58 -0.99 11.20
CA ASN A 163 -28.07 -1.05 9.82
C ASN A 163 -29.21 -0.05 9.55
N GLU A 164 -28.93 1.25 9.74
CA GLU A 164 -29.89 2.32 9.49
C GLU A 164 -30.31 2.34 8.01
N GLY A 165 -31.58 2.03 7.74
CA GLY A 165 -32.17 2.04 6.40
C GLY A 165 -31.74 0.89 5.48
N GLY A 166 -31.22 -0.22 6.01
CA GLY A 166 -30.88 -1.41 5.21
C GLY A 166 -29.71 -1.23 4.25
N ARG A 167 -28.97 -0.10 4.32
CA ARG A 167 -27.88 0.25 3.40
C ARG A 167 -26.67 -0.66 3.50
N CYS A 168 -26.46 -1.27 4.67
CA CYS A 168 -25.35 -2.19 4.93
C CYS A 168 -25.72 -3.65 4.61
N SER A 169 -26.93 -3.90 4.08
CA SER A 169 -27.32 -5.24 3.62
C SER A 169 -26.66 -5.56 2.28
N LEU A 170 -26.18 -6.80 2.12
CA LEU A 170 -25.60 -7.27 0.86
C LEU A 170 -26.65 -7.14 -0.26
N SER A 171 -26.25 -6.55 -1.39
CA SER A 171 -27.15 -6.54 -2.55
C SER A 171 -27.52 -7.99 -2.93
N PRO A 172 -28.78 -8.26 -3.31
CA PRO A 172 -29.23 -9.64 -3.61
C PRO A 172 -28.40 -10.35 -4.69
N ARG A 173 -27.76 -9.58 -5.59
CA ARG A 173 -26.85 -10.10 -6.63
C ARG A 173 -25.50 -10.52 -6.05
N LEU A 174 -24.90 -9.70 -5.19
CA LEU A 174 -23.61 -10.00 -4.54
C LEU A 174 -23.72 -11.13 -3.51
N SER A 175 -24.87 -11.26 -2.85
CA SER A 175 -25.15 -12.33 -1.88
C SER A 175 -25.01 -13.73 -2.50
N LYS A 176 -25.57 -13.96 -3.69
CA LYS A 176 -25.50 -15.27 -4.38
C LYS A 176 -24.09 -15.64 -4.83
N GLU A 177 -23.31 -14.66 -5.32
CA GLU A 177 -21.92 -14.88 -5.75
C GLU A 177 -20.97 -15.06 -4.56
N ALA A 178 -21.14 -14.27 -3.49
CA ALA A 178 -20.39 -14.39 -2.25
C ALA A 178 -20.65 -15.74 -1.55
N LEU A 179 -21.91 -16.20 -1.49
CA LEU A 179 -22.25 -17.54 -0.99
C LEU A 179 -21.62 -18.66 -1.82
N LYS A 180 -21.55 -18.52 -3.15
CA LYS A 180 -20.91 -19.50 -4.04
C LYS A 180 -19.40 -19.57 -3.82
N LYS A 181 -18.73 -18.41 -3.67
CA LYS A 181 -17.29 -18.32 -3.34
C LYS A 181 -16.99 -18.87 -1.94
N THR A 182 -17.83 -18.55 -0.95
CA THR A 182 -17.67 -19.03 0.44
C THR A 182 -17.80 -20.55 0.55
N ARG A 183 -18.76 -21.16 -0.18
CA ARG A 183 -18.93 -22.62 -0.27
C ARG A 183 -17.80 -23.32 -1.03
N ALA A 184 -17.18 -22.64 -2.00
CA ALA A 184 -16.03 -23.17 -2.71
C ALA A 184 -14.77 -23.17 -1.82
N PHE A 185 -14.56 -22.10 -1.04
CA PHE A 185 -13.43 -21.99 -0.12
C PHE A 185 -13.52 -23.01 1.03
N SER A 186 -14.72 -23.24 1.59
CA SER A 186 -14.92 -24.24 2.65
C SER A 186 -14.72 -25.69 2.19
N LYS A 187 -14.84 -25.97 0.89
CA LYS A 187 -14.59 -27.30 0.31
C LYS A 187 -13.12 -27.55 -0.04
N LEU A 188 -12.28 -26.51 -0.05
CA LEU A 188 -10.85 -26.58 -0.37
C LEU A 188 -9.98 -26.81 0.88
N HIS A 189 -10.55 -26.63 2.07
CA HIS A 189 -9.90 -26.75 3.37
C HIS A 189 -10.54 -27.83 4.27
N ALA A 190 -11.30 -28.76 3.69
CA ALA A 190 -11.82 -29.97 4.33
C ALA A 190 -11.16 -31.20 3.67
#